data_AF-A0A9E0FMH6-F1
#
_entry.id   AF-A0A9E0FMH6-F1
#
_cell.length_a   1.000
_cell.length_b   1.000
_cell.length_c   1.000
_cell.angle_alpha   90.00
_cell.angle_beta   90.00
_cell.angle_gamma   90.00
#
_symmetry.space_group_name_H-M   'P 1'
#
loop_
_entity.id
_entity.type
_entity.pdbx_description
1 polymer ?
#
loop_
_entity_poly.entity_id
_entity_poly.type
_entity_poly.pdbx_seq_one_letter_code
_entity_poly.pdbx_strand_id
1 'polypeptide(L)' 'MECGILAYGFARARCPECGHDSRVAFSCKGRGICPSCNARRMAETAAGLGA' A
#
# COMPACT_ATOMS: atom_id res chain seq x y z
N MET A 1 -1.02 11.30 -6.74
CA MET A 1 0.02 10.38 -6.24
C MET A 1 -0.57 8.98 -6.19
N GLU A 2 0.00 8.04 -6.92
CA GLU A 2 -0.47 6.65 -6.98
C GLU A 2 0.44 5.79 -6.08
N CYS A 3 -0.05 5.36 -4.92
CA CYS A 3 0.73 4.49 -4.03
C CYS A 3 0.46 3.00 -4.27
N GLY A 4 1.41 2.16 -3.90
CA GLY A 4 1.37 0.72 -4.18
C GLY A 4 1.88 0.32 -5.57
N ILE A 5 2.36 1.28 -6.38
CA ILE A 5 2.90 1.03 -7.72
C ILE A 5 4.42 1.16 -7.68
N LEU A 6 5.13 0.12 -8.11
CA LEU A 6 6.60 0.09 -8.11
C LEU A 6 7.23 1.16 -9.01
N ALA A 7 6.55 1.55 -10.09
CA ALA A 7 7.01 2.56 -11.05
C ALA A 7 7.18 3.96 -10.41
N TYR A 8 6.44 4.27 -9.35
CA TYR A 8 6.51 5.56 -8.64
C TYR A 8 7.44 5.53 -7.42
N GLY A 9 8.22 4.47 -7.26
CA GLY A 9 9.21 4.33 -6.19
C GLY A 9 8.92 3.17 -5.25
N PHE A 10 10.00 2.58 -4.74
CA PHE A 10 9.94 1.43 -3.84
C PHE A 10 11.09 1.44 -2.84
N ALA A 11 10.87 0.79 -1.70
CA ALA A 11 11.91 0.38 -0.78
C ALA A 11 12.35 -1.05 -1.11
N ARG A 12 13.64 -1.35 -0.93
CA ARG A 12 14.17 -2.71 -1.08
C ARG A 12 14.31 -3.33 0.30
N ALA A 13 13.56 -4.41 0.55
CA ALA A 13 13.67 -5.21 1.75
C ALA A 13 14.54 -6.42 1.44
N ARG A 14 15.66 -6.58 2.14
CA ARG A 14 16.53 -7.74 2.00
C ARG A 14 16.39 -8.63 3.23
N CYS A 15 16.09 -9.91 3.02
CA CYS A 15 16.13 -10.89 4.10
C CYS A 15 17.60 -11.17 4.47
N PRO A 16 18.02 -10.98 5.74
CA PRO A 16 19.39 -11.23 6.15
C PRO A 16 19.75 -12.73 6.17
N GLU A 17 18.77 -13.61 6.35
CA GLU A 17 18.99 -15.06 6.51
C GLU A 17 19.11 -15.79 5.16
N CYS A 18 18.19 -15.51 4.22
CA CYS A 18 18.20 -16.15 2.89
C CYS A 18 18.73 -15.25 1.77
N GLY A 19 19.04 -13.98 2.06
CA GLY A 19 19.58 -13.03 1.09
C GLY A 19 18.59 -12.51 0.04
N HIS A 20 17.34 -12.99 0.05
CA HIS A 20 16.31 -12.63 -0.92
C HIS A 20 15.96 -11.15 -0.85
N ASP A 21 15.81 -10.51 -2.02
CA ASP A 21 15.39 -9.12 -2.12
C ASP A 21 13.94 -8.99 -2.61
N SER A 22 13.13 -8.30 -1.80
CA SER A 22 11.77 -7.92 -2.12
C SER A 22 11.66 -6.42 -2.36
N ARG A 23 10.94 -6.05 -3.42
CA ARG A 23 10.66 -4.66 -3.75
C ARG A 23 9.28 -4.31 -3.20
N VAL A 24 9.24 -3.34 -2.31
CA VAL A 24 8.02 -2.90 -1.63
C VAL A 24 7.68 -1.51 -2.13
N ALA A 25 6.61 -1.40 -2.92
CA ALA A 25 6.13 -0.09 -3.36
C ALA A 25 5.79 0.80 -2.17
N PHE A 26 6.06 2.10 -2.29
CA PHE A 26 5.68 3.03 -1.24
C PHE A 26 4.16 3.03 -1.04
N SER A 27 3.74 2.91 0.21
CA SER A 27 2.35 2.94 0.61
C SER A 27 2.07 4.17 1.45
N CYS A 28 0.93 4.80 1.17
CA CYS A 28 0.36 5.88 1.94
C CYS A 28 -0.03 5.46 3.38
N LYS A 29 0.07 4.16 3.71
CA LYS A 29 -0.36 3.55 4.99
C LYS A 29 -1.80 3.92 5.41
N GLY A 30 -2.68 4.18 4.45
CA GLY A 30 -4.06 4.57 4.77
C GLY A 30 -4.20 5.95 5.41
N ARG A 31 -3.19 6.84 5.27
CA ARG A 31 -3.23 8.23 5.78
C ARG A 31 -4.24 9.16 5.08
N GLY A 32 -5.08 8.64 4.18
CA GLY A 32 -6.08 9.44 3.44
C GLY A 32 -5.51 10.37 2.36
N ILE A 33 -4.19 10.57 2.30
CA ILE A 33 -3.53 11.49 1.34
C ILE A 33 -3.55 11.03 -0.12
N CYS A 34 -3.89 9.76 -0.38
CA CYS A 34 -3.94 9.22 -1.73
C CYS A 34 -5.36 8.82 -2.10
N PRO A 35 -5.88 9.29 -3.25
CA PRO A 35 -7.23 9.00 -3.70
C PRO A 35 -7.55 7.50 -3.76
N SER A 36 -6.61 6.66 -4.24
CA SER A 36 -6.85 5.21 -4.37
C SER A 36 -6.96 4.52 -3.00
N CYS A 37 -6.08 4.86 -2.05
CA CYS A 37 -6.20 4.37 -0.67
C CYS A 37 -7.47 4.87 0.01
N ASN A 38 -7.85 6.12 -0.23
CA ASN A 38 -9.05 6.70 0.36
C ASN A 38 -10.30 6.00 -0.17
N ALA A 39 -10.42 5.82 -1.49
CA ALA A 39 -11.53 5.11 -2.12
C ALA A 39 -11.67 3.67 -1.59
N ARG A 40 -10.56 2.93 -1.50
CA ARG A 40 -10.57 1.57 -0.91
C ARG A 40 -11.04 1.58 0.55
N ARG A 41 -10.55 2.52 1.37
CA ARG A 41 -10.98 2.63 2.77
C ARG A 41 -12.46 2.95 2.90
N MET A 42 -12.99 3.84 2.04
CA MET A 42 -14.43 4.13 2.01
C MET A 42 -15.23 2.90 1.63
N ALA A 43 -14.76 2.11 0.65
CA ALA A 43 -15.40 0.86 0.25
C ALA A 43 -15.38 -0.20 1.38
N GLU A 44 -14.24 -0.38 2.06
CA GLU A 44 -14.14 -1.26 3.23
C GLU A 44 -15.05 -0.81 4.38
N THR A 45 -15.12 0.51 4.63
CA THR A 45 -16.03 1.07 5.64
C THR A 45 -17.48 0.82 5.26
N ALA A 46 -17.86 1.07 4.01
CA ALA A 46 -19.22 0.81 3.52
C ALA A 46 -19.59 -0.68 3.61
N ALA A 47 -18.65 -1.59 3.32
CA ALA A 47 -18.86 -3.02 3.47
C ALA A 47 -19.07 -3.46 4.94
N GLY A 48 -18.37 -2.82 5.88
CA GLY A 48 -18.51 -3.11 7.32
C GLY A 48 -19.77 -2.54 7.97
N LEU A 49 -20.41 -1.54 7.35
CA LEU A 49 -21.65 -0.92 7.84
C LEU A 49 -22.93 -1.56 7.26
N GLY A 50 -22.78 -2.54 6.37
CA GLY A 50 -23.87 -3.30 5.75
C GLY A 50 -23.98 -4.76 6.24
N ALA A 51 -23.29 -5.12 7.33
CA ALA A 51 -23.33 -6.44 7.96
C ALA A 51 -24.19 -6.44 9.23
#